data_AF-A0A6B2TNS2-F1
#
_entry.id   AF-A0A6B2TNS2-F1
#
_cell.length_a   1.000
_cell.length_b   1.000
_cell.length_c   1.000
_cell.angle_alpha   90.00
_cell.angle_beta   90.00
_cell.angle_gamma   90.00
#
_symmetry.space_group_name_H-M   'P 1'
#
loop_
_entity.id
_entity.type
_entity.pdbx_description
1 polymer ?
#
loop_
_entity_poly.entity_id
_entity_poly.type
_entity_poly.pdbx_seq_one_letter_code
_entity_poly.pdbx_strand_id
1 'polypeptide(L)'
;RRPLVVVVTDGRATGGVEPVARAGRAAGLFAADGVASVVVDCESGYVRLGLAGQLAGELGGTVVTLDELRADSIAGLVKDVQGMNSPSRRAA
;
A
#
# COMPACT_ATOMS: atom_id res chain seq x y z
N ARG A 1 -2.16 -6.62 -18.74
CA ARG A 1 -1.58 -6.68 -17.36
C ARG A 1 -2.22 -5.56 -16.57
N ARG A 2 -2.61 -5.78 -15.31
CA ARG A 2 -3.17 -4.71 -14.46
C ARG A 2 -2.02 -4.03 -13.70
N PRO A 3 -2.04 -2.69 -13.55
CA PRO A 3 -1.03 -1.99 -12.77
C PRO A 3 -1.16 -2.36 -11.29
N LEU A 4 -0.02 -2.36 -10.59
CA LEU A 4 0.07 -2.50 -9.14
C LEU A 4 1.04 -1.45 -8.63
N VAL A 5 0.66 -0.76 -7.57
CA VAL A 5 1.55 0.11 -6.79
C VAL A 5 2.01 -0.65 -5.55
N VAL A 6 3.33 -0.73 -5.35
CA VAL A 6 3.93 -1.23 -4.12
C VAL A 6 4.73 -0.09 -3.50
N VAL A 7 4.29 0.39 -2.34
CA VAL A 7 5.01 1.41 -1.57
C VAL A 7 5.79 0.70 -0.47
N VAL A 8 7.09 0.98 -0.35
CA VAL A 8 7.90 0.49 0.77
C VAL A 8 8.35 1.70 1.57
N THR A 9 8.05 1.73 2.87
CA THR A 9 8.27 2.90 3.72
C THR A 9 8.81 2.51 5.09
N ASP A 10 9.70 3.34 5.64
CA ASP A 10 10.18 3.26 7.03
C ASP A 10 9.34 4.15 7.97
N GLY A 11 8.14 4.54 7.53
CA GLY A 11 7.19 5.37 8.27
C GLY A 11 7.47 6.87 8.21
N ARG A 12 8.62 7.31 7.65
CA ARG A 12 8.99 8.72 7.63
C ARG A 12 8.43 9.45 6.42
N ALA A 13 8.07 10.72 6.64
CA ALA A 13 7.62 11.63 5.60
C ALA A 13 8.38 12.96 5.76
N THR A 14 9.64 13.01 5.32
CA THR A 14 10.52 14.18 5.49
C THR A 14 10.84 14.90 4.16
N GLY A 15 10.23 14.45 3.06
CA GLY A 15 10.49 14.94 1.71
C GLY A 15 9.80 16.27 1.39
N GLY A 16 10.43 17.39 1.79
CA GLY A 16 9.99 18.73 1.40
C GLY A 16 8.73 19.21 2.11
N VAL A 17 7.99 20.13 1.48
CA VAL A 17 6.82 20.79 2.07
C VAL A 17 5.59 19.88 2.02
N GLU A 18 4.91 19.76 3.17
CA GLU A 18 3.68 18.97 3.34
C GLU A 18 3.77 17.53 2.78
N PRO A 19 4.77 16.74 3.20
CA PRO A 19 5.10 15.45 2.58
C PRO A 19 3.97 14.43 2.75
N VAL A 20 3.32 14.39 3.91
CA VAL A 20 2.15 13.52 4.18
C VAL A 20 0.98 13.90 3.27
N ALA A 21 0.62 15.19 3.22
CA ALA A 21 -0.49 15.64 2.38
C ALA A 21 -0.23 15.42 0.88
N ARG A 22 1.02 15.54 0.43
CA ARG A 22 1.42 15.20 -0.95
C ARG A 22 1.25 13.71 -1.24
N ALA A 23 1.71 12.85 -0.33
CA ALA A 23 1.55 11.41 -0.46
C ALA A 23 0.07 11.03 -0.55
N GLY A 24 -0.77 11.63 0.31
CA GLY A 24 -2.20 11.35 0.29
C GLY A 24 -2.93 11.84 -0.96
N ARG A 25 -2.55 12.98 -1.52
CA ARG A 25 -3.07 13.40 -2.83
C ARG A 25 -2.72 12.41 -3.94
N ALA A 26 -1.48 11.90 -3.96
CA ALA A 26 -1.09 10.89 -4.93
C ALA A 26 -1.84 9.56 -4.71
N ALA A 27 -2.02 9.16 -3.45
CA ALA A 27 -2.78 7.96 -3.09
C ALA A 27 -4.24 8.04 -3.59
N GLY A 28 -4.90 9.18 -3.38
CA GLY A 28 -6.25 9.42 -3.87
C GLY A 28 -6.38 9.31 -5.39
N LEU A 29 -5.37 9.73 -6.15
CA LEU A 29 -5.36 9.56 -7.61
C LEU A 29 -5.28 8.08 -8.02
N PHE A 30 -4.38 7.31 -7.39
CA PHE A 30 -4.30 5.86 -7.66
C PHE A 30 -5.57 5.12 -7.26
N ALA A 31 -6.18 5.49 -6.13
CA ALA A 31 -7.45 4.93 -5.68
C ALA A 31 -8.59 5.25 -6.65
N ALA A 32 -8.67 6.50 -7.14
CA ALA A 32 -9.66 6.92 -8.13
C ALA A 32 -9.52 6.16 -9.46
N ASP A 33 -8.28 5.84 -9.86
CA ASP A 33 -7.99 5.03 -11.04
C ASP A 33 -8.18 3.51 -10.82
N GLY A 34 -8.56 3.09 -9.61
CA GLY A 34 -8.79 1.69 -9.25
C GLY A 34 -7.51 0.84 -9.29
N VAL A 35 -6.35 1.46 -9.03
CA VAL A 35 -5.06 0.78 -9.05
C VAL A 35 -4.87 -0.03 -7.78
N ALA A 36 -4.63 -1.34 -7.94
CA ALA A 36 -4.34 -2.21 -6.82
C ALA A 36 -3.06 -1.75 -6.12
N SER A 37 -3.08 -1.69 -4.79
CA SER A 37 -2.01 -1.07 -4.01
C SER A 37 -1.67 -1.91 -2.77
N VAL A 38 -0.37 -2.02 -2.48
CA VAL A 38 0.16 -2.62 -1.26
C VAL A 38 1.18 -1.66 -0.65
N VAL A 39 1.09 -1.44 0.66
CA VAL A 39 2.08 -0.66 1.42
C VAL A 39 2.84 -1.62 2.33
N VAL A 40 4.14 -1.71 2.15
CA VAL A 40 5.06 -2.45 3.00
C VAL A 40 5.62 -1.51 4.05
N ASP A 41 5.24 -1.78 5.30
CA ASP A 41 5.67 -1.07 6.48
C ASP A 41 6.94 -1.72 7.07
N CYS A 42 8.05 -0.98 6.99
CA CYS A 42 9.34 -1.38 7.52
C CYS A 42 9.59 -0.93 8.96
N GLU A 43 8.62 -0.26 9.61
CA GLU A 43 8.76 0.15 11.00
C GLU A 43 8.78 -1.07 11.94
N SER A 44 9.76 -1.10 12.84
CA SER A 44 9.96 -2.16 13.83
C SER A 44 10.14 -1.61 15.23
N GLY A 45 9.75 -2.38 16.25
CA GLY A 45 9.92 -2.02 17.67
C GLY A 45 8.76 -1.20 18.25
N TYR A 46 8.94 -0.71 19.48
CA TYR A 46 7.87 -0.10 20.28
C TYR A 46 7.39 1.27 19.77
N VAL A 47 8.21 1.99 19.02
CA VAL A 47 7.86 3.31 18.48
C VAL A 47 7.60 3.17 17.00
N ARG A 48 6.38 3.54 16.58
CA ARG A 48 5.93 3.51 15.19
C ARG A 48 5.17 4.79 14.89
N LEU A 49 5.44 5.38 13.74
CA LEU A 49 4.81 6.59 13.23
C LEU A 49 3.41 6.30 12.67
N GLY A 50 3.18 5.08 12.17
CA GLY A 50 1.85 4.62 11.75
C GLY A 50 1.37 5.21 10.43
N LEU A 51 2.22 5.96 9.73
CA LEU A 51 1.87 6.62 8.46
C LEU A 51 1.65 5.60 7.33
N ALA A 52 2.26 4.42 7.40
CA ALA A 52 2.05 3.36 6.42
C ALA A 52 0.58 2.90 6.38
N GLY A 53 -0.05 2.73 7.54
CA GLY A 53 -1.46 2.35 7.65
C GLY A 53 -2.39 3.42 7.10
N GLN A 54 -2.12 4.69 7.41
CA GLN A 54 -2.89 5.81 6.87
C GLN A 54 -2.80 5.85 5.34
N LEU A 55 -1.59 5.76 4.79
CA LEU A 55 -1.36 5.79 3.35
C LEU A 55 -2.02 4.60 2.64
N ALA A 56 -1.97 3.40 3.23
CA ALA A 56 -2.67 2.23 2.69
C ALA A 56 -4.18 2.44 2.62
N GLY A 57 -4.77 3.04 3.66
CA GLY A 57 -6.18 3.40 3.68
C GLY A 57 -6.55 4.38 2.56
N GLU A 58 -5.75 5.42 2.36
CA GLU A 58 -5.96 6.41 1.30
C GLU A 58 -5.77 5.81 -0.11
N LEU A 59 -4.89 4.82 -0.26
CA LEU A 59 -4.71 4.04 -1.49
C LEU A 59 -5.84 3.03 -1.76
N GLY A 60 -6.72 2.78 -0.78
CA GLY A 60 -7.65 1.64 -0.83
C GLY A 60 -6.93 0.29 -0.91
N GLY A 61 -5.72 0.21 -0.35
CA GLY A 61 -4.83 -0.94 -0.37
C GLY A 61 -4.63 -1.58 1.00
N THR A 62 -3.75 -2.58 1.04
CA THR A 62 -3.42 -3.31 2.27
C THR A 62 -2.05 -2.90 2.79
N VAL A 63 -1.91 -2.78 4.11
CA VAL A 63 -0.60 -2.64 4.76
C VAL A 63 -0.05 -4.03 5.10
N VAL A 64 1.24 -4.25 4.89
CA VAL A 64 1.94 -5.48 5.25
C VAL A 64 3.21 -5.10 6.00
N THR A 65 3.43 -5.70 7.16
CA THR A 65 4.62 -5.42 7.98
C THR A 65 5.79 -6.33 7.60
N LEU A 66 7.03 -5.90 7.87
CA LEU A 66 8.20 -6.77 7.66
C LEU A 66 8.15 -8.07 8.49
N ASP A 67 7.50 -8.07 9.65
CA ASP A 67 7.36 -9.27 10.46
C ASP A 67 6.42 -10.29 9.81
N GLU A 68 5.30 -9.83 9.23
CA GLU A 68 4.41 -10.66 8.41
C GLU A 68 5.12 -11.16 7.14
N LEU A 69 5.95 -10.33 6.50
CA LEU A 69 6.75 -10.74 5.32
C LEU A 69 7.86 -11.76 5.62
N ARG A 70 8.29 -11.88 6.87
CA ARG A 70 9.22 -12.94 7.27
C ARG A 70 8.48 -14.27 7.42
N ALA A 71 7.21 -14.22 7.83
CA ALA A 71 6.34 -15.39 7.86
C ALA A 71 5.90 -15.81 6.44
N ASP A 72 5.63 -14.85 5.55
CA ASP A 72 5.13 -15.08 4.19
C ASP A 72 5.94 -14.35 3.09
N SER A 73 6.19 -15.00 1.95
CA SER A 73 6.94 -14.34 0.84
C SER A 73 6.16 -13.20 0.16
N ILE A 74 6.79 -12.02 0.01
CA ILE A 74 6.24 -10.80 -0.67
C ILE A 74 5.53 -11.11 -2.00
N ALA A 75 6.12 -11.97 -2.83
CA ALA A 75 5.59 -12.28 -4.14
C ALA A 75 4.24 -13.04 -4.11
N GLY A 76 3.91 -13.73 -3.01
CA GLY A 76 2.61 -14.38 -2.80
C GLY A 76 1.53 -13.35 -2.48
N LEU A 77 1.77 -12.54 -1.45
CA LEU A 77 0.85 -11.50 -0.99
C LEU A 77 0.49 -10.49 -2.10
N VAL A 78 1.47 -10.10 -2.90
CA VAL A 78 1.26 -9.22 -4.06
C VAL A 78 0.27 -9.83 -5.06
N LYS A 79 0.36 -11.14 -5.33
CA LYS A 79 -0.56 -11.82 -6.26
C LYS A 79 -1.97 -11.91 -5.69
N ASP A 80 -2.10 -12.13 -4.39
CA ASP A 80 -3.39 -12.20 -3.71
C ASP A 80 -4.12 -10.87 -3.77
N VAL A 81 -3.42 -9.76 -3.48
CA VAL A 81 -4.00 -8.41 -3.56
C VAL A 81 -4.40 -8.05 -5.00
N GLN A 82 -3.62 -8.44 -6.00
CA GLN A 82 -4.02 -8.30 -7.40
C GLN A 82 -5.29 -9.10 -7.74
N GLY A 83 -5.47 -10.28 -7.13
CA GLY A 83 -6.64 -11.13 -7.28
C GLY A 83 -7.89 -10.55 -6.62
N MET A 84 -7.78 -10.11 -5.36
CA MET A 84 -8.87 -9.57 -4.54
C MET A 84 -9.49 -8.32 -5.14
N ASN A 85 -8.68 -7.45 -5.76
CA ASN A 85 -9.15 -6.20 -6.35
C ASN A 85 -9.59 -6.35 -7.82
N SER A 86 -9.86 -7.57 -8.29
CA SER A 86 -10.37 -7.82 -9.64
C SER A 86 -11.89 -7.66 -9.69
N PRO A 87 -12.44 -6.69 -10.48
CA PRO A 87 -13.88 -6.65 -10.70
C PRO A 87 -14.27 -7.98 -11.35
N SER A 88 -15.26 -8.65 -10.76
CA SER A 88 -15.74 -9.93 -11.28
C SER A 88 -16.18 -9.70 -12.73
N ARG A 89 -15.54 -10.40 -13.68
CA ARG A 89 -16.04 -10.42 -15.05
C ARG A 89 -17.36 -11.20 -15.01
N ARG A 90 -18.47 -10.51 -14.78
CA ARG A 90 -19.76 -11.03 -15.26
C ARG A 90 -19.73 -10.89 -16.77
N ALA A 91 -19.54 -12.03 -17.43
CA ALA A 91 -19.76 -12.17 -18.86
C ALA A 91 -21.20 -11.74 -19.17
N ALA A 92 -21.34 -10.89 -20.19
CA ALA A 92 -22.58 -10.66 -20.91
C ALA A 92 -22.55 -11.52 -22.17
#